data_AF-A0A143XYK0-F1
#
_entry.id   AF-A0A143XYK0-F1
#
_cell.length_a   1.000
_cell.length_b   1.000
_cell.length_c   1.000
_cell.angle_alpha   90.00
_cell.angle_beta   90.00
_cell.angle_gamma   90.00
#
_symmetry.space_group_name_H-M   'P 1'
#
loop_
_entity.id
_entity.type
_entity.pdbx_description
1 polymer ?
#
loop_
_entity_poly.entity_id
_entity_poly.type
_entity_poly.pdbx_seq_one_letter_code
_entity_poly.pdbx_strand_id
1 'polypeptide(L)'
;MKKNSLNEEIIWKDRKHFMWFPITFTKYELTEERLYSQHGFFNTHYDELLLYRVLDICLERSIAQKIFGTGTIILKAKADASPEVRLENIKDPLIVKRELSDLVEETRRRSRVVGKEFYGGDNVHMSEYEEDDDYSTEESNVEEDEDGFDFDHTQ
;
A
#
# COMPACT_ATOMS: atom_id res chain seq x y z
N MET A 1 -3.76 -20.28 -23.53
CA MET A 1 -4.05 -21.09 -22.33
C MET A 1 -4.78 -20.20 -21.33
N LYS A 2 -6.06 -20.44 -21.05
CA LYS A 2 -6.80 -19.72 -20.01
C LYS A 2 -6.30 -20.26 -18.67
N LYS A 3 -5.54 -19.46 -17.90
CA LYS A 3 -5.16 -19.83 -16.54
C LYS A 3 -6.46 -19.96 -15.73
N ASN A 4 -6.60 -21.12 -15.09
CA ASN A 4 -7.76 -21.49 -14.29
C ASN A 4 -7.81 -20.57 -13.06
N SER A 5 -8.88 -19.80 -12.91
CA SER A 5 -9.06 -18.72 -11.91
C SER A 5 -9.31 -19.21 -10.48
N LEU A 6 -8.64 -20.28 -10.03
CA LEU A 6 -8.95 -20.92 -8.74
C LEU A 6 -7.74 -21.20 -7.83
N ASN A 7 -6.51 -20.95 -8.27
CA ASN A 7 -5.32 -21.08 -7.43
C ASN A 7 -4.35 -19.92 -7.73
N GLU A 8 -4.79 -18.68 -7.50
CA GLU A 8 -3.83 -17.60 -7.34
C GLU A 8 -3.17 -17.76 -5.96
N GLU A 9 -1.83 -17.71 -5.92
CA GLU A 9 -1.10 -17.80 -4.67
C GLU A 9 -1.40 -16.54 -3.84
N ILE A 10 -1.92 -16.76 -2.63
CA ILE A 10 -2.21 -15.66 -1.71
C ILE A 10 -0.90 -15.27 -1.03
N ILE A 11 -0.38 -14.11 -1.40
CA ILE A 11 0.86 -13.55 -0.86
C ILE A 11 0.60 -13.01 0.55
N TRP A 12 -0.53 -12.31 0.70
CA TRP A 12 -0.90 -11.70 1.95
C TRP A 12 -2.40 -11.79 2.18
N LYS A 13 -2.76 -11.97 3.45
CA LYS A 13 -4.15 -12.05 3.89
C LYS A 13 -4.29 -11.42 5.26
N ASP A 14 -5.28 -10.54 5.37
CA ASP A 14 -5.62 -9.94 6.66
C ASP A 14 -7.13 -9.67 6.77
N ARG A 15 -7.55 -9.29 7.96
CA ARG A 15 -8.92 -8.87 8.27
C ARG A 15 -8.86 -7.49 8.88
N LYS A 16 -9.92 -6.70 8.69
CA LYS A 16 -10.02 -5.42 9.40
C LYS A 16 -10.06 -5.69 10.91
N HIS A 17 -9.11 -5.09 11.63
CA HIS A 17 -9.09 -5.16 13.08
C HIS A 17 -10.00 -4.09 13.69
N PHE A 18 -10.63 -4.41 14.81
CA PHE A 18 -11.24 -3.42 15.68
C PHE A 18 -10.33 -3.26 16.90
N MET A 19 -9.61 -2.13 16.95
CA MET A 19 -8.46 -1.91 17.85
C MET A 19 -7.39 -3.01 17.67
N TRP A 20 -7.44 -4.07 18.46
CA TRP A 20 -6.51 -5.21 18.41
C TRP A 20 -7.14 -6.50 17.86
N PHE A 21 -8.47 -6.63 17.84
CA PHE A 21 -9.13 -7.91 17.54
C PHE A 21 -9.69 -7.97 16.11
N PRO A 22 -9.49 -9.07 15.36
CA PRO A 22 -9.99 -9.25 13.99
C PRO A 22 -11.46 -9.72 13.97
N ILE A 23 -12.35 -8.99 14.64
CA ILE A 23 -13.77 -9.40 14.83
C ILE A 23 -14.62 -9.05 13.59
N THR A 24 -14.11 -8.23 12.68
CA THR A 24 -14.92 -7.78 11.55
C THR A 24 -15.07 -8.85 10.47
N PHE A 25 -16.14 -8.73 9.69
CA PHE A 25 -16.41 -9.58 8.53
C PHE A 25 -15.62 -9.15 7.29
N THR A 26 -14.86 -8.06 7.38
CA THR A 26 -14.09 -7.54 6.27
C THR A 26 -12.77 -8.29 6.15
N LYS A 27 -12.55 -8.89 4.98
CA LYS A 27 -11.35 -9.68 4.66
C LYS A 27 -10.66 -9.07 3.47
N TYR A 28 -9.34 -9.08 3.51
CA TYR A 28 -8.49 -8.61 2.44
C TYR A 28 -7.53 -9.74 2.06
N GLU A 29 -7.43 -10.01 0.77
CA GLU A 29 -6.53 -11.03 0.22
C GLU A 29 -5.79 -10.42 -0.95
N LEU A 30 -4.47 -10.52 -0.95
CA LEU A 30 -3.58 -9.95 -1.95
C LEU A 30 -2.87 -11.08 -2.69
N THR A 31 -2.96 -11.03 -4.02
CA THR A 31 -2.25 -11.91 -4.95
C THR A 31 -1.25 -11.09 -5.76
N GLU A 32 -0.48 -11.75 -6.63
CA GLU A 32 0.51 -11.07 -7.48
C GLU A 32 -0.11 -9.99 -8.38
N GLU A 33 -1.36 -10.15 -8.82
CA GLU A 33 -1.97 -9.29 -9.84
C GLU A 33 -3.22 -8.55 -9.32
N ARG A 34 -3.81 -9.02 -8.22
CA ARG A 34 -5.12 -8.59 -7.74
C ARG A 34 -5.15 -8.42 -6.23
N LEU A 35 -5.93 -7.45 -5.80
CA LEU A 35 -6.37 -7.29 -4.43
C LEU A 35 -7.87 -7.59 -4.35
N TYR A 36 -8.21 -8.53 -3.48
CA TYR A 36 -9.57 -8.92 -3.18
C TYR A 36 -10.00 -8.28 -1.86
N SER A 37 -11.15 -7.62 -1.87
CA SER A 37 -11.77 -7.04 -0.68
C SER A 37 -13.17 -7.60 -0.53
N GLN A 38 -13.42 -8.30 0.57
CA GLN A 38 -14.74 -8.80 0.92
C GLN A 38 -15.27 -7.98 2.10
N HIS A 39 -16.43 -7.37 1.96
CA HIS A 39 -17.04 -6.57 3.03
C HIS A 39 -18.55 -6.73 3.14
N GLY A 40 -19.08 -6.49 4.35
CA GLY A 40 -20.51 -6.48 4.64
C GLY A 40 -20.95 -7.44 5.75
N PHE A 41 -22.06 -7.12 6.40
CA PHE A 41 -22.59 -7.86 7.57
C PHE A 41 -23.85 -8.68 7.23
N PHE A 42 -24.78 -8.10 6.47
CA PHE A 42 -26.00 -8.78 5.99
C PHE A 42 -25.95 -9.11 4.49
N ASN A 43 -25.38 -8.21 3.69
CA ASN A 43 -25.09 -8.43 2.29
C ASN A 43 -23.57 -8.51 2.13
N THR A 44 -23.08 -9.50 1.40
CA THR A 44 -21.63 -9.67 1.19
C THR A 44 -21.28 -9.12 -0.18
N HIS A 45 -20.43 -8.10 -0.18
CA HIS A 45 -19.85 -7.52 -1.39
C HIS A 45 -18.44 -8.07 -1.57
N TYR A 46 -18.13 -8.47 -2.81
CA TYR A 46 -16.82 -8.94 -3.23
C TYR A 46 -16.30 -7.99 -4.29
N ASP A 47 -15.27 -7.24 -3.95
CA ASP A 47 -14.60 -6.32 -4.85
C ASP A 47 -13.23 -6.86 -5.24
N GLU A 48 -12.88 -6.66 -6.50
CA GLU A 48 -11.58 -7.00 -7.06
C GLU A 48 -10.92 -5.76 -7.64
N LEU A 49 -9.69 -5.48 -7.20
CA LEU A 49 -8.86 -4.41 -7.73
C LEU A 49 -7.63 -4.99 -8.39
N LEU A 50 -7.47 -4.71 -9.68
CA LEU A 50 -6.26 -5.06 -10.43
C LEU A 50 -5.10 -4.13 -10.04
N LEU A 51 -3.96 -4.70 -9.64
CA LEU A 51 -2.82 -3.93 -9.13
C LEU A 51 -2.25 -2.97 -10.18
N TYR A 52 -2.24 -3.34 -11.47
CA TYR A 52 -1.79 -2.43 -12.53
C TYR A 52 -2.64 -1.15 -12.66
N ARG A 53 -3.88 -1.14 -12.13
CA ARG A 53 -4.77 0.03 -12.15
C ARG A 53 -4.61 0.93 -10.95
N VAL A 54 -3.88 0.48 -9.93
CA VAL A 54 -3.53 1.32 -8.77
C VAL A 54 -2.64 2.43 -9.30
N LEU A 55 -2.98 3.66 -8.96
CA LEU A 55 -2.26 4.88 -9.32
C LEU A 55 -1.38 5.35 -8.16
N ASP A 56 -1.95 5.33 -6.96
CA ASP A 56 -1.34 5.90 -5.76
C ASP A 56 -1.76 5.09 -4.51
N ILE A 57 -0.86 5.03 -3.53
CA ILE A 57 -0.99 4.27 -2.27
C ILE A 57 -0.70 5.20 -1.09
N CYS A 58 -1.75 5.57 -0.37
CA CYS A 58 -1.67 6.42 0.81
C CYS A 58 -1.81 5.61 2.10
N LEU A 59 -1.21 6.09 3.19
CA LEU A 59 -1.35 5.51 4.54
C LEU A 59 -1.90 6.57 5.50
N GLU A 60 -3.06 6.30 6.07
CA GLU A 60 -3.68 7.13 7.10
C GLU A 60 -3.65 6.44 8.46
N ARG A 61 -3.25 7.18 9.50
CA ARG A 61 -3.18 6.67 10.87
C ARG A 61 -3.64 7.72 11.88
N SER A 62 -4.75 7.42 12.55
CA SER A 62 -5.20 8.14 13.75
C SER A 62 -4.31 7.83 14.96
N ILE A 63 -4.38 8.65 16.00
CA ILE A 63 -3.60 8.49 17.24
C ILE A 63 -3.86 7.10 17.87
N ALA A 64 -5.12 6.66 17.91
CA ALA A 64 -5.47 5.33 18.42
C ALA A 64 -4.81 4.22 17.60
N GLN A 65 -4.87 4.30 16.27
CA GLN A 65 -4.23 3.33 15.38
C GLN A 65 -2.71 3.30 15.54
N LYS A 66 -2.07 4.46 15.80
CA LYS A 66 -0.63 4.51 16.11
C LYS A 66 -0.29 3.73 17.38
N ILE A 67 -1.08 3.90 18.45
CA ILE A 67 -0.91 3.18 19.72
C ILE A 67 -1.13 1.67 19.55
N PHE A 68 -2.14 1.28 18.76
CA PHE A 68 -2.47 -0.14 18.52
C PHE A 68 -1.64 -0.80 17.42
N GLY A 69 -0.70 -0.10 16.78
CA GLY A 69 0.10 -0.65 15.69
C GLY A 69 -0.68 -0.94 14.41
N THR A 70 -1.85 -0.30 14.22
CA THR A 70 -2.69 -0.45 13.04
C THR A 70 -2.66 0.81 12.15
N GLY A 71 -3.29 0.72 10.99
CA GLY A 71 -3.52 1.86 10.10
C GLY A 71 -4.47 1.53 8.96
N THR A 72 -4.82 2.55 8.18
CA THR A 72 -5.68 2.41 7.01
C THR A 72 -4.86 2.70 5.76
N ILE A 73 -4.77 1.73 4.84
CA ILE A 73 -4.13 1.92 3.54
C ILE A 73 -5.20 2.29 2.52
N ILE A 74 -4.97 3.33 1.74
CA ILE A 74 -5.89 3.84 0.74
C ILE A 74 -5.26 3.68 -0.64
N LEU A 75 -5.95 2.97 -1.52
CA LEU A 75 -5.53 2.68 -2.87
C LEU A 75 -6.40 3.48 -3.82
N LYS A 76 -5.78 4.39 -4.56
CA LYS A 76 -6.46 5.13 -5.63
C LYS A 76 -6.24 4.38 -6.94
N ALA A 77 -7.32 4.07 -7.63
CA ALA A 77 -7.31 3.31 -8.86
C ALA A 77 -7.96 4.09 -10.01
N LYS A 78 -7.49 3.81 -11.22
CA LYS A 78 -8.14 4.29 -12.44
C LYS A 78 -9.41 3.47 -12.68
N ALA A 79 -10.55 3.98 -12.22
CA ALA A 79 -11.86 3.34 -12.41
C ALA A 79 -12.97 4.38 -12.62
N ASP A 80 -14.00 3.99 -13.37
CA ASP A 80 -15.14 4.86 -13.69
C ASP A 80 -16.19 4.93 -12.56
N ALA A 81 -16.26 3.91 -11.69
CA ALA A 81 -17.34 3.75 -10.70
C ALA A 81 -16.89 3.84 -9.23
N SER A 82 -15.71 3.32 -8.88
CA SER A 82 -15.16 3.38 -7.51
C SER A 82 -13.65 3.50 -7.58
N PRO A 83 -13.13 4.74 -7.57
CA PRO A 83 -11.70 5.00 -7.76
C PRO A 83 -10.88 4.77 -6.49
N GLU A 84 -11.49 4.40 -5.36
CA GLU A 84 -10.81 4.30 -4.07
C GLU A 84 -11.17 3.01 -3.34
N VAL A 85 -10.15 2.27 -2.89
CA VAL A 85 -10.28 1.08 -2.04
C VAL A 85 -9.53 1.33 -0.74
N ARG A 86 -10.19 1.11 0.40
CA ARG A 86 -9.63 1.35 1.74
C ARG A 86 -9.45 0.03 2.48
N LEU A 87 -8.21 -0.28 2.84
CA LEU A 87 -7.85 -1.39 3.72
C LEU A 87 -7.76 -0.84 5.14
N GLU A 88 -8.86 -0.96 5.87
CA GLU A 88 -9.00 -0.34 7.19
C GLU A 88 -8.42 -1.21 8.32
N ASN A 89 -7.74 -0.56 9.26
CA ASN A 89 -7.19 -1.17 10.48
C ASN A 89 -6.36 -2.43 10.20
N ILE A 90 -5.45 -2.32 9.25
CA ILE A 90 -4.45 -3.32 8.93
C ILE A 90 -3.33 -3.27 9.96
N LYS A 91 -2.85 -4.45 10.36
CA LYS A 91 -1.70 -4.57 11.25
C LYS A 91 -0.40 -4.26 10.50
N ASP A 92 0.52 -3.56 11.15
CA ASP A 92 1.83 -3.21 10.58
C ASP A 92 1.72 -2.56 9.19
N PRO A 93 0.90 -1.48 9.05
CA PRO A 93 0.46 -0.97 7.76
C PRO A 93 1.59 -0.38 6.90
N LEU A 94 2.74 -0.06 7.50
CA LEU A 94 3.94 0.39 6.79
C LEU A 94 4.56 -0.74 5.96
N ILE A 95 4.62 -1.95 6.53
CA ILE A 95 5.16 -3.14 5.84
C ILE A 95 4.23 -3.51 4.70
N VAL A 96 2.94 -3.61 5.00
CA VAL A 96 1.92 -3.95 3.99
C VAL A 96 1.89 -2.91 2.86
N LYS A 97 2.01 -1.61 3.17
CA LYS A 97 2.12 -0.56 2.15
C LYS A 97 3.30 -0.81 1.22
N ARG A 98 4.48 -1.13 1.78
CA ARG A 98 5.70 -1.38 0.98
C ARG A 98 5.51 -2.58 0.06
N GLU A 99 5.08 -3.72 0.60
CA GLU A 99 4.82 -4.93 -0.19
C GLU A 99 3.83 -4.67 -1.33
N LEU A 100 2.78 -3.89 -1.06
CA LEU A 100 1.78 -3.56 -2.06
C LEU A 100 2.34 -2.62 -3.14
N SER A 101 3.24 -1.71 -2.78
CA SER A 101 3.98 -0.88 -3.75
C SER A 101 4.84 -1.74 -4.68
N ASP A 102 5.63 -2.64 -4.11
CA ASP A 102 6.52 -3.52 -4.86
C ASP A 102 5.75 -4.38 -5.86
N LEU A 103 4.60 -4.94 -5.43
CA LEU A 103 3.71 -5.74 -6.29
C LEU A 103 3.06 -4.92 -7.41
N VAL A 104 2.66 -3.67 -7.12
CA VAL A 104 2.09 -2.77 -8.15
C VAL A 104 3.14 -2.45 -9.21
N GLU A 105 4.37 -2.13 -8.82
CA GLU A 105 5.48 -1.88 -9.74
C GLU A 105 5.83 -3.11 -10.56
N GLU A 106 5.89 -4.28 -9.94
CA GLU A 106 6.17 -5.52 -10.64
C GLU A 106 5.08 -5.84 -11.68
N THR A 107 3.81 -5.70 -11.30
CA THR A 107 2.68 -5.91 -12.20
C THR A 107 2.70 -4.93 -13.37
N ARG A 108 3.05 -3.65 -13.12
CA ARG A 108 3.21 -2.63 -14.18
C ARG A 108 4.37 -2.99 -15.10
N ARG A 109 5.52 -3.39 -14.56
CA ARG A 109 6.70 -3.81 -15.33
C ARG A 109 6.36 -4.99 -16.24
N ARG A 110 5.67 -5.99 -15.70
CA ARG A 110 5.20 -7.19 -16.43
C ARG A 110 4.23 -6.80 -17.55
N SER A 111 3.27 -5.92 -17.26
CA SER A 111 2.31 -5.41 -18.25
C SER A 111 3.00 -4.63 -19.39
N ARG A 112 4.05 -3.84 -19.08
CA ARG A 112 4.83 -3.09 -20.06
C ARG A 112 5.64 -3.99 -20.99
N VAL A 113 6.23 -5.07 -20.45
CA VAL A 113 6.98 -6.06 -21.26
C VAL A 113 6.03 -6.75 -22.23
N VAL A 114 4.88 -7.21 -21.76
CA VAL A 114 3.84 -7.80 -22.63
C VAL A 114 3.41 -6.81 -23.71
N GLY A 115 3.12 -5.55 -23.36
CA GLY A 115 2.79 -4.52 -24.36
C GLY A 115 3.88 -4.35 -25.44
N LYS A 116 5.15 -4.33 -25.06
CA LYS A 116 6.27 -4.18 -26.01
C LYS A 116 6.47 -5.39 -26.93
N GLU A 117 6.23 -6.61 -26.44
CA GLU A 117 6.40 -7.84 -27.22
C GLU A 117 5.27 -8.08 -28.23
N PHE A 118 4.05 -7.61 -27.93
CA PHE A 118 2.89 -7.77 -28.81
C PHE A 118 2.64 -6.56 -29.73
N TYR A 119 3.05 -5.36 -29.34
CA TYR A 119 2.87 -4.12 -30.10
C TYR A 119 4.23 -3.52 -30.50
N GLY A 120 4.95 -4.24 -31.36
CA GLY A 120 6.11 -3.70 -32.07
C GLY A 120 5.66 -2.64 -33.09
N GLY A 121 5.41 -1.42 -32.62
CA GLY A 121 5.07 -0.28 -33.47
C GLY A 121 3.85 0.51 -32.95
N ASP A 122 4.09 1.78 -32.65
CA ASP A 122 3.12 2.87 -32.44
C ASP A 122 2.27 2.89 -31.14
N ASN A 123 2.68 3.81 -30.26
CA ASN A 123 1.86 4.70 -29.41
C ASN A 123 0.53 4.16 -28.85
N VAL A 124 0.61 3.38 -27.76
CA VAL A 124 -0.45 3.40 -26.74
C VAL A 124 0.00 4.35 -25.64
N HIS A 125 -0.53 5.58 -25.67
CA HIS A 125 -0.39 6.58 -24.60
C HIS A 125 -1.04 6.03 -23.31
N MET A 126 -0.30 5.24 -22.55
CA MET A 126 -0.50 5.14 -21.11
C MET A 126 0.30 6.30 -20.53
N SER A 127 -0.39 7.25 -19.90
CA SER A 127 0.22 8.43 -19.28
C SER A 127 1.45 8.03 -18.47
N GLU A 128 2.61 8.46 -18.95
CA GLU A 128 3.88 8.43 -18.25
C GLU A 128 3.70 9.25 -16.98
N TYR A 129 3.62 8.57 -15.84
CA TYR A 129 3.75 9.23 -14.56
C TYR A 129 5.25 9.49 -14.42
N GLU A 130 5.65 10.75 -14.51
CA GLU A 130 7.00 11.18 -14.17
C GLU A 130 7.23 10.81 -12.70
N GLU A 131 8.15 9.87 -12.47
CA GLU A 131 8.68 9.55 -11.15
C GLU A 131 9.51 10.75 -10.66
N ASP A 132 8.88 11.66 -9.94
CA ASP A 132 9.60 12.61 -9.09
C ASP A 132 10.05 11.87 -7.82
N ASP A 133 11.14 11.12 -7.93
CA ASP A 133 11.86 10.54 -6.79
C ASP A 133 12.55 11.66 -6.00
N ASP A 134 11.85 12.25 -5.04
CA ASP A 134 12.45 13.00 -3.94
C ASP A 134 11.90 12.52 -2.59
N TYR A 135 12.35 11.36 -2.17
CA TYR A 135 12.34 10.96 -0.76
C TYR A 135 13.73 11.21 -0.17
N SER A 136 14.09 12.47 0.04
CA SER A 136 15.15 12.82 0.98
C SER A 136 14.73 12.38 2.39
N THR A 137 15.26 11.24 2.83
CA THR A 137 15.25 10.87 4.24
C THR A 137 16.18 11.83 4.96
N GLU A 138 15.64 12.88 5.58
CA GLU A 138 16.40 13.68 6.53
C GLU A 138 16.69 12.80 7.76
N GLU A 139 17.89 12.23 7.80
CA GLU A 139 18.46 11.68 9.02
C GLU A 139 18.60 12.82 10.03
N SER A 140 17.76 12.82 11.05
CA SER A 140 17.92 13.70 12.21
C SER A 140 19.17 13.26 12.98
N ASN A 141 20.29 13.94 12.75
CA ASN A 141 21.39 13.98 13.71
C ASN A 141 20.89 14.67 14.98
N VAL A 142 20.64 13.88 16.03
CA VAL A 142 20.52 14.38 17.40
C VAL A 142 21.95 14.47 17.92
N GLU A 143 22.53 15.66 17.88
CA GLU A 143 23.78 15.96 18.59
C GLU A 143 23.47 15.98 20.09
N GLU A 144 24.09 15.07 20.84
CA GLU A 144 24.14 15.11 22.29
C GLU A 144 25.12 16.21 22.69
N ASP A 145 24.60 17.38 23.08
CA ASP A 145 25.40 18.44 23.70
C ASP A 145 25.73 18.04 25.15
N GLU A 146 26.99 17.67 25.36
CA GLU A 146 27.66 17.53 26.65
C GLU A 146 27.56 18.84 27.46
N ASP A 147 27.03 18.75 28.68
CA ASP A 147 26.88 19.81 29.66
C ASP A 147 28.23 20.20 30.31
N GLY A 148 29.00 21.04 29.61
CA GLY A 148 30.17 21.74 30.13
C GLY A 148 29.85 23.17 30.58
N PHE A 149 29.30 23.36 31.78
CA PHE A 149 29.13 24.69 32.38
C PHE A 149 30.22 24.95 33.44
N ASP A 150 31.30 25.60 33.00
CA ASP A 150 32.31 26.21 33.87
C ASP A 150 31.75 27.52 34.47
N PHE A 151 31.77 27.63 35.79
CA PHE A 151 31.64 28.93 36.48
C PHE A 151 32.89 29.16 37.32
N ASP A 152 33.82 29.94 36.76
CA ASP A 152 34.88 30.61 37.50
C ASP A 152 34.26 31.70 38.39
N HIS A 153 34.58 31.70 39.69
CA HIS A 153 34.99 32.91 40.41
C HIS A 153 35.46 32.63 41.85
N THR A 154 36.38 33.51 42.28
CA THR A 154 36.90 33.85 43.62
C THR A 154 38.08 33.00 44.14
N GLN A 155 39.24 33.56 44.53
CA GLN A 155 39.67 34.94 44.86
C GLN A 155 41.01 35.28 44.21
#